data_AF-A0A3D3PAC6-F1
#
_entry.id   AF-A0A3D3PAC6-F1
#
_cell.length_a   1.000
_cell.length_b   1.000
_cell.length_c   1.000
_cell.angle_alpha   90.00
_cell.angle_beta   90.00
_cell.angle_gamma   90.00
#
_symmetry.space_group_name_H-M   'P 1'
#
loop_
_entity.id
_entity.type
_entity.pdbx_description
1 polymer ?
#
loop_
_entity_poly.entity_id
_entity_poly.type
_entity_poly.pdbx_seq_one_letter_code
_entity_poly.pdbx_strand_id
1 'polypeptide(L)' 'LKFRNGSHSLLVTTDLASRGLDIPEIEYIIHYQLPHNEEAFLHRNGRTARMHAKGTSYLILTPDESQSFLKQTPEMEELP' A
#
# COMPACT_ATOMS: atom_id res chain seq x y z
N LEU A 1 -0.03 18.52 -4.84
CA LEU A 1 -0.44 17.31 -5.59
C LEU A 1 -1.93 17.40 -5.86
N LYS A 2 -2.43 17.17 -7.09
CA LYS A 2 -3.87 17.16 -7.41
C LYS A 2 -4.67 16.04 -6.71
N PHE A 3 -3.97 15.15 -6.00
CA PHE A 3 -4.55 14.16 -5.10
C PHE A 3 -4.94 14.77 -3.74
N ARG A 4 -4.14 15.73 -3.23
CA ARG A 4 -4.34 16.35 -1.91
C ARG A 4 -5.62 17.17 -1.80
N ASN A 5 -6.02 17.82 -2.89
CA ASN A 5 -7.22 18.63 -2.96
C ASN A 5 -8.45 17.80 -3.41
N GLY A 6 -8.35 16.47 -3.42
CA GLY A 6 -9.44 15.57 -3.79
C GLY A 6 -9.80 15.57 -5.28
N SER A 7 -9.03 16.26 -6.14
CA SER A 7 -9.32 16.27 -7.58
C SER A 7 -9.04 14.92 -8.27
N HIS A 8 -8.25 14.05 -7.63
CA HIS A 8 -7.97 12.68 -8.09
C HIS A 8 -8.12 11.74 -6.91
N SER A 9 -8.78 10.60 -7.13
CA SER A 9 -8.95 9.52 -6.15
C SER A 9 -7.86 8.44 -6.25
N LEU A 10 -7.02 8.49 -7.30
CA LEU A 10 -5.96 7.53 -7.56
C LEU A 10 -4.59 8.22 -7.58
N LEU A 11 -3.62 7.60 -6.93
CA LEU A 11 -2.21 7.99 -6.98
C LEU A 11 -1.36 6.75 -7.26
N VAL A 12 -0.68 6.73 -8.40
CA VAL A 12 0.30 5.71 -8.74
C VAL A 12 1.69 6.26 -8.44
N THR A 13 2.50 5.52 -7.69
CA THR A 13 3.83 5.97 -7.32
C THR A 13 4.79 4.84 -6.98
N THR A 14 6.08 5.12 -7.09
CA THR A 14 7.18 4.31 -6.56
C THR A 14 7.51 4.68 -5.11
N ASP A 15 8.48 3.98 -4.51
CA ASP A 15 8.94 4.18 -3.13
C ASP A 15 9.40 5.61 -2.82
N LEU A 16 9.74 6.41 -3.83
CA LEU A 16 10.11 7.81 -3.65
C LEU A 16 8.99 8.62 -2.99
N ALA A 17 7.73 8.32 -3.27
CA ALA A 17 6.60 9.01 -2.65
C ALA A 17 6.22 8.48 -1.27
N SER A 18 6.77 7.33 -0.86
CA SER A 18 6.50 6.76 0.47
C SER A 18 7.18 7.57 1.59
N ARG A 19 8.17 8.42 1.23
CA ARG A 19 8.98 9.21 2.16
C ARG A 19 8.92 10.70 1.79
N GLY A 20 8.64 11.56 2.77
CA GLY A 20 8.73 13.02 2.61
C GLY A 20 7.62 13.69 1.81
N LEU A 21 6.76 12.94 1.09
CA LEU A 21 5.55 13.50 0.51
C LEU A 21 4.41 13.51 1.53
N ASP A 22 3.75 14.67 1.60
CA ASP A 22 2.54 14.88 2.38
C ASP A 22 1.31 14.25 1.69
N ILE A 23 1.29 12.93 1.85
CA ILE A 23 0.24 11.92 1.69
C ILE A 23 -1.02 12.13 2.54
N PRO A 24 -2.18 12.63 2.05
CA PRO A 24 -3.41 12.53 2.84
C PRO A 24 -3.67 11.06 3.20
N GLU A 25 -4.42 10.87 4.28
CA GLU A 25 -4.81 9.53 4.70
C GLU A 25 -5.57 8.81 3.58
N ILE A 26 -5.15 7.57 3.29
CA ILE A 26 -5.74 6.74 2.24
C ILE A 26 -6.37 5.50 2.85
N GLU A 27 -7.56 5.13 2.37
CA GLU A 27 -8.29 3.95 2.85
C GLU A 27 -7.74 2.65 2.26
N TYR A 28 -7.25 2.71 1.03
CA TYR A 28 -6.81 1.55 0.25
C TYR A 28 -5.40 1.74 -0.27
N ILE A 29 -4.57 0.71 -0.11
CA ILE A 29 -3.23 0.62 -0.69
C ILE A 29 -3.18 -0.63 -1.55
N ILE A 30 -2.69 -0.50 -2.79
CA ILE A 30 -2.50 -1.63 -3.69
C ILE A 30 -1.01 -1.72 -4.00
N HIS A 31 -0.39 -2.80 -3.54
CA HIS A 31 0.98 -3.14 -3.91
C HIS A 31 0.96 -3.87 -5.25
N TYR A 32 1.18 -3.12 -6.32
CA TYR A 32 1.33 -3.69 -7.67
C TYR A 32 2.54 -4.63 -7.76
N GLN A 33 3.62 -4.27 -7.05
CA GLN A 33 4.82 -5.09 -6.91
C GLN A 33 5.10 -5.29 -5.43
N LEU A 34 5.38 -6.52 -5.02
CA LEU A 34 5.72 -6.85 -3.65
C LEU A 34 6.93 -6.02 -3.18
N PRO A 35 6.86 -5.33 -2.02
CA PRO A 35 8.02 -4.63 -1.48
C PRO A 35 9.18 -5.60 -1.24
N HIS A 36 10.42 -5.15 -1.44
CA HIS A 36 11.60 -6.00 -1.29
C HIS A 36 11.90 -6.42 0.15
N ASN A 37 11.40 -5.70 1.15
CA ASN A 37 11.64 -5.97 2.56
C ASN A 37 10.50 -5.45 3.45
N GLU A 38 10.52 -5.88 4.74
CA GLU A 38 9.53 -5.48 5.74
C GLU A 38 9.49 -3.96 5.95
N GLU A 39 10.65 -3.29 5.92
CA GLU A 39 10.76 -1.84 6.12
C GLU A 39 9.99 -1.06 5.04
N ALA A 40 10.18 -1.42 3.77
CA ALA A 40 9.48 -0.83 2.64
C ALA A 40 7.97 -1.10 2.71
N PHE A 41 7.57 -2.33 3.08
CA PHE A 41 6.17 -2.68 3.28
C PHE A 41 5.51 -1.83 4.39
N LEU A 42 6.18 -1.67 5.54
CA LEU A 42 5.72 -0.82 6.64
C LEU A 42 5.63 0.66 6.25
N HIS A 43 6.60 1.19 5.50
CA HIS A 43 6.57 2.58 5.05
C HIS A 43 5.42 2.87 4.08
N ARG A 44 5.20 1.98 3.11
CA ARG A 44 4.07 2.07 2.18
C ARG A 44 2.74 2.00 2.93
N ASN A 45 2.58 1.01 3.81
CA ASN A 45 1.34 0.83 4.58
C ASN A 45 1.12 1.91 5.64
N GLY A 46 2.17 2.60 6.10
CA GLY A 46 2.05 3.74 7.02
C GLY A 46 1.31 4.96 6.45
N ARG A 47 0.76 4.86 5.23
CA ARG A 47 -0.14 5.86 4.62
C ARG A 47 -1.63 5.58 4.89
N THR A 48 -1.98 4.38 5.35
CA THR A 48 -3.35 3.98 5.71
C THR A 48 -3.48 3.73 7.22
N ALA A 49 -4.70 3.47 7.69
CA ALA A 49 -5.02 3.03 9.05
C ALA A 49 -4.34 3.84 10.16
N ARG A 50 -4.35 5.18 10.07
CA ARG A 50 -3.76 6.03 11.12
C ARG A 50 -4.79 6.27 12.23
N MET A 51 -4.34 6.34 13.47
CA MET A 51 -5.20 6.60 14.64
C MET A 51 -6.34 5.58 14.78
N HIS A 52 -7.60 6.02 14.67
CA HIS A 52 -8.81 5.20 14.76
C HIS A 52 -9.39 4.82 13.39
N ALA A 53 -8.71 5.18 12.30
CA ALA A 53 -9.16 4.86 10.95
C ALA A 53 -8.83 3.40 10.61
N LYS A 54 -9.68 2.80 9.78
CA LYS A 54 -9.43 1.50 9.16
C LYS A 54 -8.68 1.70 7.85
N GLY A 55 -7.96 0.68 7.43
CA GLY A 55 -7.21 0.68 6.19
C GLY A 55 -7.06 -0.73 5.65
N THR A 56 -7.13 -0.88 4.34
CA THR A 56 -6.95 -2.16 3.66
C THR A 56 -5.77 -2.09 2.72
N SER A 57 -4.92 -3.13 2.76
CA SER A 57 -3.77 -3.26 1.89
C SER A 57 -3.93 -4.52 1.05
N TYR A 58 -3.88 -4.35 -0.27
CA TYR A 58 -3.95 -5.41 -1.26
C TYR A 58 -2.57 -5.68 -1.83
N LEU A 59 -2.29 -6.95 -2.07
CA LEU A 59 -1.05 -7.43 -2.66
C LEU A 59 -1.39 -8.13 -3.96
N ILE A 60 -0.84 -7.64 -5.07
CA ILE A 60 -0.87 -8.36 -6.33
C ILE A 60 0.38 -9.23 -6.35
N LEU A 61 0.18 -10.54 -6.33
CA LEU A 61 1.25 -11.53 -6.20
C LEU A 61 1.30 -12.41 -7.44
N THR A 62 2.50 -12.60 -7.95
CA THR A 62 2.80 -13.65 -8.92
C THR A 62 3.14 -14.96 -8.19
N PRO A 63 2.96 -16.14 -8.83
CA PRO A 63 3.26 -17.43 -8.20
C PRO A 63 4.70 -17.57 -7.69
N ASP A 64 5.63 -16.82 -8.27
CA ASP A 64 7.06 -16.89 -7.97
C ASP A 64 7.50 -15.88 -6.88
N GLU A 65 6.62 -15.00 -6.40
CA GLU A 65 6.95 -13.99 -5.40
C GLU A 65 6.95 -14.56 -3.97
N SER A 66 8.12 -14.53 -3.34
CA SER A 66 8.29 -14.95 -1.95
C SER A 66 7.84 -13.87 -0.96
N GLN A 67 6.92 -14.23 -0.08
CA GLN A 67 6.34 -13.37 0.95
C GLN A 67 7.06 -13.50 2.30
N SER A 68 8.37 -13.73 2.29
CA SER A 68 9.12 -14.14 3.49
C SER A 68 9.03 -13.19 4.69
N PHE A 69 8.70 -11.91 4.45
CA PHE A 69 8.53 -10.89 5.50
C PHE A 69 7.07 -10.73 5.96
N LEU A 70 6.10 -11.34 5.28
CA LEU A 70 4.71 -11.32 5.72
C LEU A 70 4.54 -12.32 6.86
N LYS A 71 4.15 -11.82 8.03
CA LYS A 71 3.92 -12.63 9.23
C LYS A 71 2.65 -13.47 9.14
N GLN A 72 1.73 -13.07 8.27
CA GLN A 72 0.44 -13.73 8.04
C GLN A 72 0.28 -13.91 6.53
N THR A 73 -0.21 -15.08 6.13
CA THR A 73 -0.61 -15.31 4.74
C THR A 73 -1.82 -14.42 4.45
N PRO A 74 -1.77 -13.56 3.41
CA PRO A 74 -2.90 -12.73 3.03
C PRO A 74 -4.08 -13.61 2.57
N GLU A 75 -5.29 -13.15 2.83
CA GLU A 75 -6.50 -13.76 2.27
C GLU A 75 -6.52 -13.51 0.75
N MET A 76 -6.80 -14.56 -0.02
CA MET A 76 -6.91 -14.46 -1.47
C MET A 76 -8.30 -13.95 -1.83
N GLU A 77 -8.36 -12.84 -2.54
CA GLU A 77 -9.61 -12.27 -3.06
C GLU A 77 -9.65 -12.42 -4.58
N GLU A 78 -10.68 -13.07 -5.10
CA GLU A 78 -10.95 -13.12 -6.54
C GLU A 78 -11.66 -11.83 -6.96
N LEU A 79 -11.06 -11.09 -7.89
CA LEU A 79 -11.68 -9.91 -8.47
C LEU A 79 -12.78 -10.35 -9.47
N PRO A 80 -13.92 -9.62 -9.52
CA PRO A 80 -15.05 -9.94 -10.40
C PRO A 80 -14.73 -9.82 -11.89
#